data_AF-A0A484HKU8-F1
#
_entry.id   AF-A0A484HKU8-F1
#
_cell.length_a   1.000
_cell.length_b   1.000
_cell.length_c   1.000
_cell.angle_alpha   90.00
_cell.angle_beta   90.00
_cell.angle_gamma   90.00
#
_symmetry.space_group_name_H-M   'P 1'
#
loop_
_entity.id
_entity.type
_entity.pdbx_description
1 polymer ?
#
loop_
_entity_poly.entity_id
_entity_poly.type
_entity_poly.pdbx_seq_one_letter_code
_entity_poly.pdbx_strand_id
1 'polypeptide(L)'
;MKFIKSILVNLSMVLEIYLMIKLEGTVLNVLVQQGGKDKKTGDQFEDRDKVQILGAMELPNGGVKNELFTLSVENYRDFKDFINQKITIAVGAMASGRNVIFYVAKGALPVLVQD
;
A
#
# COMPACT_ATOMS: atom_id res chain seq x y z
N MET A 1 -4.29 -38.42 -4.94
CA MET A 1 -3.18 -37.46 -4.68
C MET A 1 -3.36 -36.07 -5.33
N LYS A 2 -4.09 -35.90 -6.44
CA LYS A 2 -4.35 -34.57 -7.06
C LYS A 2 -5.31 -33.67 -6.24
N PHE A 3 -6.30 -34.25 -5.56
CA PHE A 3 -7.31 -33.51 -4.80
C PHE A 3 -6.74 -32.77 -3.58
N ILE A 4 -5.90 -33.44 -2.80
CA ILE A 4 -5.25 -32.87 -1.61
C ILE A 4 -4.27 -31.76 -2.01
N LYS A 5 -3.57 -31.92 -3.15
CA LYS A 5 -2.66 -30.89 -3.68
C LYS A 5 -3.41 -29.65 -4.17
N SER A 6 -4.60 -29.80 -4.76
CA SER A 6 -5.45 -28.67 -5.19
C SER A 6 -6.02 -27.87 -4.02
N ILE A 7 -6.41 -28.56 -2.93
CA ILE A 7 -6.87 -27.92 -1.68
C ILE A 7 -5.70 -27.23 -0.97
N LEU A 8 -4.53 -27.86 -0.89
CA LEU A 8 -3.34 -27.20 -0.30
C LEU A 8 -2.89 -25.99 -1.12
N VAL A 9 -2.95 -26.05 -2.47
CA VAL A 9 -2.61 -24.89 -3.31
C VAL A 9 -3.64 -23.78 -3.15
N ASN A 10 -4.95 -24.08 -3.09
CA ASN A 10 -5.96 -23.05 -2.83
C ASN A 10 -5.84 -22.47 -1.42
N LEU A 11 -5.58 -23.29 -0.41
CA LEU A 11 -5.42 -22.83 0.98
C LEU A 11 -4.11 -22.06 1.18
N SER A 12 -3.02 -22.45 0.50
CA SER A 12 -1.74 -21.72 0.47
C SER A 12 -1.88 -20.40 -0.28
N MET A 13 -2.62 -20.38 -1.40
CA MET A 13 -2.92 -19.16 -2.13
C MET A 13 -3.79 -18.23 -1.28
N VAL A 14 -4.80 -18.75 -0.57
CA VAL A 14 -5.63 -17.99 0.38
C VAL A 14 -4.81 -17.47 1.57
N LEU A 15 -3.83 -18.22 2.08
CA LEU A 15 -2.92 -17.73 3.13
C LEU A 15 -1.96 -16.64 2.62
N GLU A 16 -1.50 -16.72 1.38
CA GLU A 16 -0.67 -15.68 0.74
C GLU A 16 -1.47 -14.41 0.40
N ILE A 17 -2.79 -14.52 0.16
CA ILE A 17 -3.68 -13.38 -0.10
C ILE A 17 -3.99 -12.58 1.20
N TYR A 18 -3.71 -13.12 2.40
CA TYR A 18 -3.93 -12.45 3.68
C TYR A 18 -2.66 -11.90 4.36
N LEU A 19 -1.53 -11.83 3.66
CA LEU A 19 -0.39 -11.07 4.19
C LEU A 19 -0.59 -9.57 3.90
N MET A 20 -1.57 -8.96 4.55
CA MET A 20 -1.68 -7.49 4.60
C MET A 20 -0.45 -6.99 5.37
N ILE A 21 0.43 -6.28 4.66
CA ILE A 21 1.62 -5.70 5.26
C ILE A 21 1.16 -4.54 6.14
N LYS A 22 1.59 -4.49 7.40
CA LYS A 22 1.38 -3.29 8.22
C LYS A 22 2.46 -2.28 7.86
N LEU A 23 2.06 -1.14 7.34
CA LEU A 23 2.95 0.01 7.17
C LEU A 23 2.80 0.90 8.39
N GLU A 24 3.90 1.14 9.08
CA GLU A 24 4.02 2.15 10.12
C GLU A 24 4.86 3.32 9.61
N GLY A 25 4.41 4.55 9.83
CA GLY A 25 5.14 5.73 9.38
C GLY A 25 4.42 7.05 9.62
N THR A 26 5.10 8.15 9.28
CA THR A 26 4.56 9.50 9.44
C THR A 26 3.84 9.96 8.19
N VAL A 27 2.58 10.38 8.30
CA VAL A 27 1.85 10.97 7.17
C VAL A 27 2.46 12.34 6.84
N LEU A 28 2.97 12.53 5.63
CA LEU A 28 3.57 13.79 5.19
C LEU A 28 2.63 14.64 4.35
N ASN A 29 1.77 13.99 3.55
CA ASN A 29 0.92 14.71 2.60
C ASN A 29 -0.28 13.87 2.17
N VAL A 30 -1.33 14.55 1.73
CA VAL A 30 -2.49 13.97 1.06
C VAL A 30 -2.75 14.77 -0.21
N LEU A 31 -2.95 14.10 -1.35
CA LEU A 31 -3.15 14.78 -2.63
C LEU A 31 -4.08 14.00 -3.55
N VAL A 32 -4.63 14.71 -4.53
CA VAL A 32 -5.28 14.09 -5.69
C VAL A 32 -4.26 14.09 -6.83
N GLN A 33 -3.91 12.91 -7.32
CA GLN A 33 -3.18 12.75 -8.55
C GLN A 33 -4.15 12.94 -9.71
N GLN A 34 -3.93 13.98 -10.52
CA GLN A 34 -4.75 14.23 -11.71
C GLN A 34 -4.68 13.05 -12.68
N GLY A 35 -5.85 12.68 -13.18
CA GLY A 35 -6.08 11.73 -14.25
C GLY A 35 -5.52 12.21 -15.57
N GLY A 36 -5.60 11.36 -16.59
CA GLY A 36 -5.10 11.69 -17.90
C GLY A 36 -5.18 10.53 -18.87
N LYS A 37 -4.34 10.58 -19.91
CA LYS A 37 -4.22 9.54 -20.92
C LYS A 37 -2.83 8.93 -20.84
N ASP A 38 -2.75 7.60 -20.70
CA ASP A 38 -1.48 6.91 -20.75
C ASP A 38 -0.86 7.09 -22.13
N LYS A 39 0.38 7.60 -22.17
CA LYS A 39 1.04 7.99 -23.42
C LYS A 39 1.38 6.80 -24.32
N LYS A 40 1.41 5.58 -23.77
CA LYS A 40 1.81 4.36 -24.49
C LYS A 40 0.60 3.58 -24.99
N THR A 41 -0.38 3.36 -24.13
CA THR A 41 -1.58 2.58 -24.44
C THR A 41 -2.70 3.44 -25.01
N GLY A 42 -2.70 4.74 -24.67
CA GLY A 42 -3.81 5.63 -24.97
C GLY A 42 -4.99 5.47 -24.02
N ASP A 43 -4.88 4.64 -22.98
CA ASP A 43 -5.97 4.42 -22.03
C ASP A 43 -6.18 5.64 -21.14
N GLN A 44 -7.44 6.00 -20.93
CA GLN A 44 -7.81 7.08 -20.03
C GLN A 44 -7.84 6.56 -18.60
N PHE A 45 -7.29 7.33 -17.66
CA PHE A 45 -7.36 7.03 -16.24
C PHE A 45 -7.88 8.23 -15.47
N GLU A 46 -8.71 7.95 -14.48
CA GLU A 46 -9.34 8.94 -13.62
C GLU A 46 -8.35 9.52 -12.59
N ASP A 47 -8.76 10.61 -11.97
CA ASP A 47 -8.13 11.16 -10.77
C ASP A 47 -8.01 10.08 -9.68
N ARG A 48 -6.92 10.11 -8.92
CA ARG A 48 -6.66 9.16 -7.84
C ARG A 48 -6.28 9.86 -6.56
N ASP A 49 -6.98 9.53 -5.50
CA ASP A 49 -6.64 9.95 -4.14
C ASP A 49 -5.36 9.24 -3.67
N LYS A 50 -4.46 10.02 -3.08
CA LYS A 50 -3.16 9.54 -2.58
C LYS A 50 -2.86 10.05 -1.17
N VAL A 51 -2.10 9.25 -0.44
CA VAL A 51 -1.39 9.65 0.77
C VAL A 51 0.11 9.38 0.60
N GLN A 52 0.94 10.24 1.17
CA GLN A 52 2.38 10.05 1.25
C GLN A 52 2.78 9.78 2.71
N ILE A 53 3.38 8.62 2.96
CA ILE A 53 3.80 8.17 4.29
C ILE A 53 5.30 7.92 4.28
N LEU A 54 6.03 8.56 5.19
CA LEU A 54 7.43 8.25 5.44
C LEU A 54 7.51 7.01 6.35
N GLY A 55 7.85 5.87 5.76
CA GLY A 55 8.04 4.61 6.48
C GLY A 55 9.52 4.22 6.54
N ALA A 56 9.81 3.21 7.35
CA ALA A 56 11.13 2.61 7.47
C ALA A 56 11.08 1.14 7.03
N MET A 57 12.07 0.71 6.26
CA MET A 57 12.26 -0.68 5.86
C MET A 57 13.61 -1.18 6.36
N GLU A 58 13.59 -2.32 7.05
CA GLU A 58 14.80 -3.03 7.42
C GLU A 58 15.44 -3.66 6.17
N LEU A 59 16.73 -3.42 6.01
CA LEU A 59 17.52 -3.99 4.93
C LEU A 59 18.16 -5.31 5.37
N PRO A 60 18.47 -6.23 4.45
CA PRO A 60 19.10 -7.52 4.79
C PRO A 60 20.45 -7.40 5.51
N ASN A 61 21.11 -6.25 5.40
CA ASN A 61 22.37 -5.95 6.09
C ASN A 61 22.16 -5.35 7.49
N GLY A 62 20.93 -5.31 8.00
CA GLY A 62 20.58 -4.71 9.29
C GLY A 62 20.47 -3.18 9.28
N GLY A 63 20.64 -2.53 8.14
CA GLY A 63 20.42 -1.09 8.00
C GLY A 63 18.94 -0.74 7.94
N VAL A 64 18.60 0.53 8.21
CA VAL A 64 17.25 1.05 8.02
C VAL A 64 17.24 1.99 6.81
N LYS A 65 16.36 1.73 5.86
CA LYS A 65 16.08 2.61 4.73
C LYS A 65 14.75 3.32 4.98
N ASN A 66 14.79 4.64 5.14
CA ASN A 66 13.58 5.44 5.11
C ASN A 66 13.10 5.59 3.67
N GLU A 67 11.80 5.42 3.45
CA GLU A 67 11.19 5.47 2.12
C GLU A 67 9.86 6.22 2.17
N LEU A 68 9.65 7.08 1.18
CA LEU A 68 8.39 7.80 1.00
C LEU A 68 7.44 6.93 0.17
N PHE A 69 6.48 6.32 0.84
CA PHE A 69 5.43 5.53 0.21
C PHE A 69 4.33 6.46 -0.29
N THR A 70 4.07 6.48 -1.59
CA THR A 70 2.90 7.16 -2.17
C THR A 70 1.84 6.13 -2.49
N LEU A 71 0.82 6.03 -1.64
CA LEU A 71 -0.20 4.99 -1.68
C LEU A 71 -1.47 5.50 -2.36
N SER A 72 -2.09 4.65 -3.17
CA SER A 72 -3.50 4.86 -3.56
C SER A 72 -4.42 4.59 -2.37
N VAL A 73 -5.42 5.45 -2.18
CA VAL A 73 -6.44 5.34 -1.13
C VAL A 73 -7.83 5.56 -1.72
N GLU A 74 -8.87 5.10 -1.03
CA GLU A 74 -10.26 5.32 -1.47
C GLU A 74 -10.71 6.77 -1.24
N ASN A 75 -10.30 7.37 -0.12
CA ASN A 75 -10.59 8.77 0.22
C ASN A 75 -9.39 9.39 0.95
N TYR A 76 -8.75 10.37 0.33
CA TYR A 76 -7.57 11.01 0.95
C TYR A 76 -7.92 11.79 2.23
N ARG A 77 -9.19 12.18 2.42
CA ARG A 77 -9.63 12.96 3.57
C ARG A 77 -9.50 12.20 4.88
N ASP A 78 -9.57 10.87 4.83
CA ASP A 78 -9.44 10.00 6.01
C ASP A 78 -8.05 10.12 6.67
N PHE A 79 -7.07 10.71 5.96
CA PHE A 79 -5.69 10.89 6.43
C PHE A 79 -5.35 12.33 6.80
N LYS A 80 -6.23 13.31 6.52
CA LYS A 80 -5.93 14.74 6.71
C LYS A 80 -5.55 15.09 8.13
N ASP A 81 -6.29 14.57 9.09
CA ASP A 81 -6.08 14.88 10.50
C ASP A 81 -4.81 14.22 11.05
N PHE A 82 -4.21 13.27 10.31
CA PHE A 82 -3.02 12.53 10.71
C PHE A 82 -1.72 13.12 10.12
N ILE A 83 -1.78 14.24 9.38
CA ILE A 83 -0.57 14.89 8.85
C ILE A 83 0.40 15.21 9.99
N ASN A 84 1.68 14.89 9.78
CA ASN A 84 2.78 14.93 10.74
C ASN A 84 2.65 13.96 11.92
N GLN A 85 1.65 13.07 11.93
CA GLN A 85 1.48 12.05 12.95
C GLN A 85 1.91 10.67 12.45
N LYS A 86 2.34 9.84 13.40
CA LYS A 86 2.74 8.47 13.14
C LYS A 86 1.50 7.56 13.19
N ILE A 87 1.27 6.83 12.11
CA ILE A 87 0.14 5.91 11.97
C ILE A 87 0.63 4.50 11.64
N THR A 88 -0.24 3.52 11.91
CA THR A 88 -0.18 2.19 11.33
C THR A 88 -1.37 2.00 10.40
N ILE A 89 -1.14 1.36 9.25
CA ILE A 89 -2.20 1.05 8.30
C ILE A 89 -1.90 -0.25 7.54
N ALA A 90 -2.95 -0.99 7.21
CA ALA A 90 -2.83 -2.19 6.40
C ALA A 90 -2.69 -1.82 4.91
N VAL A 91 -1.63 -2.31 4.29
CA VAL A 91 -1.32 -2.08 2.87
C VAL A 91 -1.21 -3.40 2.11
N GLY A 92 -1.61 -3.35 0.85
CA GLY A 92 -1.31 -4.36 -0.15
C GLY A 92 -0.12 -3.94 -1.01
N ALA A 93 0.50 -4.92 -1.66
CA ALA A 93 1.56 -4.71 -2.63
C ALA A 93 1.27 -5.54 -3.88
N MET A 94 1.57 -5.00 -5.06
CA MET A 94 1.49 -5.74 -6.32
C MET A 94 2.69 -5.46 -7.21
N ALA A 95 3.17 -6.49 -7.91
CA ALA A 95 4.23 -6.34 -8.89
C ALA A 95 3.68 -5.67 -10.16
N SER A 96 4.42 -4.69 -10.68
CA SER A 96 4.13 -4.03 -11.96
C SER A 96 5.44 -3.88 -12.74
N GLY A 97 5.70 -4.85 -13.61
CA GLY A 97 6.97 -4.96 -14.32
C GLY A 97 8.13 -5.18 -13.35
N ARG A 98 9.04 -4.21 -13.26
CA ARG A 98 10.18 -4.24 -12.31
C ARG A 98 9.93 -3.46 -11.02
N ASN A 99 8.74 -2.89 -10.85
CA ASN A 99 8.38 -2.07 -9.68
C ASN A 99 7.38 -2.80 -8.79
N VAL A 100 7.35 -2.43 -7.51
CA VAL A 100 6.28 -2.80 -6.58
C VAL A 100 5.39 -1.59 -6.38
N ILE A 101 4.09 -1.75 -6.54
CA ILE A 101 3.08 -0.73 -6.28
C ILE A 101 2.42 -1.07 -4.95
N PHE A 102 2.43 -0.11 -4.03
CA PHE A 102 1.74 -0.21 -2.75
C PHE A 102 0.41 0.54 -2.78
N TYR A 103 -0.59 0.01 -2.08
CA TYR A 103 -1.91 0.62 -1.95
C TYR A 103 -2.50 0.34 -0.57
N VAL A 104 -3.37 1.22 -0.09
CA VAL A 104 -4.11 0.97 1.16
C VAL A 104 -5.15 -0.11 0.91
N ALA A 105 -5.21 -1.09 1.80
CA ALA A 105 -6.17 -2.17 1.68
C ALA A 105 -7.61 -1.62 1.72
N LYS A 106 -8.52 -2.26 0.99
CA LYS A 106 -9.91 -1.81 0.87
C LYS A 106 -10.56 -1.63 2.24
N GLY A 107 -11.15 -0.46 2.49
CA GLY A 107 -11.78 -0.12 3.78
C GLY A 107 -10.83 0.04 4.97
N ALA A 108 -9.50 0.00 4.78
CA ALA A 108 -8.57 0.25 5.87
C ALA A 108 -8.48 1.75 6.18
N LEU A 109 -8.53 2.06 7.48
CA LEU A 109 -8.40 3.41 8.00
C LEU A 109 -7.09 3.55 8.78
N PRO A 110 -6.47 4.75 8.79
CA PRO A 110 -5.27 4.99 9.59
C PRO A 110 -5.58 4.87 11.09
N VAL A 111 -4.66 4.25 11.82
CA VAL A 111 -4.71 4.16 13.29
C VAL A 111 -3.49 4.86 13.85
N LEU A 112 -3.67 5.76 14.82
CA LEU A 112 -2.55 6.40 15.51
C LEU A 112 -1.71 5.35 16.23
N VAL A 113 -0.40 5.46 16.08
CA VAL A 113 0.53 4.72 16.93
C VAL A 113 0.61 5.50 18.24
N GLN A 114 0.20 4.86 19.34
CA GLN A 114 0.45 5.37 20.68
C GLN A 114 1.84 4.90 21.10
N ASP A 115 2.67 5.84 21.56
CA ASP A 115 3.99 5.55 22.13
C ASP A 115 3.88 4.80 23.48
#